data_AF-A0A2V7UNI2-F1
#
_entry.id   AF-A0A2V7UNI2-F1
#
_cell.length_a   1.000
_cell.length_b   1.000
_cell.length_c   1.000
_cell.angle_alpha   90.00
_cell.angle_beta   90.00
_cell.angle_gamma   90.00
#
_symmetry.space_group_name_H-M   'P 1'
#
loop_
_entity.id
_entity.type
_entity.pdbx_description
1 polymer ?
#
loop_
_entity_poly.entity_id
_entity_poly.type
_entity_poly.pdbx_seq_one_letter_code
_entity_poly.pdbx_strand_id
1 'polypeptide(L)'
;MSAVPPFVERVRSALGDERLHVALGRATEALRSRRASAFASLEDSDRVRDLARKAKLEVLADLASQLQRFEERLVANGVEVHWAETGEEANRLVLEIARRHGVKRIVKSKSMATEETHLNHALERAGMDVVETDLGEYIVQLNQDRPSHIILPIIHLTREDVGAVMHRRIQVPLSDDPRTLAGFARAKLREEFLRADMGITGANFGVVETGTICLVTNEGNGRMVTTLPRVHVAVMGIEKLVPTLEDLDLFLRLLARSATGQKITTYTTLLRGPRRPGDECGPEAMHVILLDNGRSRLLAGDDAEILGCIRCGACLNACPIYKSIGGHAYGDTYPGPVGAIVTPGLRGLHGWSELPAASTLCGACRDVCPVRLDIPRMLLGLRRETVRTEKTPLGLRLGLKAFGWIAPRPKLYRAAAAAARRLVRARAREGWVRRLPGLGGGWTQARDLRAPAATTFQEQWTHRQQTARATGSTPGASAGGAGGAGVRRQQAHKPEAASGAGLTPAERAGGPGGAAQHPPARRR
;
A
#
# COMPACT_ATOMS: atom_id res chain seq x y z
N MET A 1 -19.62 -2.84 16.24
CA MET A 1 -18.73 -3.41 15.19
C MET A 1 -18.51 -4.87 15.55
N SER A 2 -18.84 -5.82 14.67
CA SER A 2 -18.44 -7.22 14.90
C SER A 2 -16.92 -7.28 15.08
N ALA A 3 -16.46 -8.08 16.04
CA ALA A 3 -15.05 -8.29 16.26
C ALA A 3 -14.39 -8.74 14.94
N VAL A 4 -13.28 -8.10 14.56
CA VAL A 4 -12.52 -8.50 13.37
C VAL A 4 -12.02 -9.94 13.62
N PRO A 5 -12.29 -10.91 12.73
CA PRO A 5 -11.86 -12.30 12.92
C PRO A 5 -10.33 -12.36 13.10
N PRO A 6 -9.76 -13.36 13.81
CA PRO A 6 -8.32 -13.48 13.98
C PRO A 6 -7.53 -13.47 12.67
N PHE A 7 -6.30 -12.94 12.68
CA PHE A 7 -5.49 -12.73 11.47
C PHE A 7 -5.38 -14.00 10.59
N VAL A 8 -5.09 -15.15 11.19
CA VAL A 8 -4.92 -16.43 10.48
C VAL A 8 -6.22 -16.88 9.79
N GLU A 9 -7.38 -16.61 10.37
CA GLU A 9 -8.67 -16.95 9.77
C GLU A 9 -8.94 -16.09 8.53
N ARG A 10 -8.69 -14.78 8.64
CA ARG A 10 -8.82 -13.86 7.49
C ARG A 10 -7.89 -14.25 6.35
N VAL A 11 -6.64 -14.63 6.67
CA VAL A 11 -5.67 -15.11 5.67
C VAL A 11 -6.14 -16.38 4.99
N ARG A 12 -6.65 -17.37 5.74
CA ARG A 12 -7.17 -18.61 5.14
C ARG A 12 -8.35 -18.37 4.21
N SER A 13 -9.27 -17.49 4.61
CA SER A 13 -10.40 -17.10 3.78
C SER A 13 -9.93 -16.48 2.47
N ALA A 14 -8.97 -15.53 2.54
CA ALA A 14 -8.45 -14.87 1.35
C ALA A 14 -7.69 -15.83 0.42
N LEU A 15 -6.89 -16.75 0.98
CA LEU A 15 -6.17 -17.76 0.19
C LEU A 15 -7.11 -18.79 -0.48
N GLY A 16 -8.35 -18.91 -0.01
CA GLY A 16 -9.37 -19.75 -0.63
C GLY A 16 -10.18 -19.04 -1.72
N ASP A 17 -9.98 -17.74 -1.93
CA ASP A 17 -10.76 -16.93 -2.86
C ASP A 17 -10.05 -16.82 -4.22
N GLU A 18 -10.45 -17.68 -5.17
CA GLU A 18 -9.91 -17.67 -6.53
C GLU A 18 -10.23 -16.38 -7.29
N ARG A 19 -11.40 -15.76 -7.05
CA ARG A 19 -11.81 -14.53 -7.74
C ARG A 19 -10.92 -13.37 -7.30
N LEU A 20 -10.65 -13.28 -6.00
CA LEU A 20 -9.71 -12.32 -5.43
C LEU A 20 -8.32 -12.44 -6.09
N HIS A 21 -7.79 -13.65 -6.22
CA HIS A 21 -6.47 -13.87 -6.84
C HIS A 21 -6.42 -13.43 -8.30
N VAL A 22 -7.46 -13.71 -9.08
CA VAL A 22 -7.54 -13.27 -10.49
C VAL A 22 -7.59 -11.74 -10.56
N ALA A 23 -8.44 -11.11 -9.75
CA ALA A 23 -8.59 -9.65 -9.73
C ALA A 23 -7.28 -8.95 -9.32
N LEU A 24 -6.66 -9.37 -8.21
CA LEU A 24 -5.39 -8.81 -7.73
C LEU A 24 -4.24 -9.09 -8.69
N GLY A 25 -4.12 -10.32 -9.21
CA GLY A 25 -3.05 -10.71 -10.12
C GLY A 25 -3.02 -9.82 -11.37
N ARG A 26 -4.18 -9.64 -12.01
CA ARG A 26 -4.32 -8.80 -13.20
C ARG A 26 -4.06 -7.32 -12.90
N ALA A 27 -4.70 -6.79 -11.86
CA ALA A 27 -4.63 -5.37 -11.54
C ALA A 27 -3.23 -4.94 -11.09
N THR A 28 -2.59 -5.70 -10.19
CA THR A 28 -1.24 -5.38 -9.69
C THR A 28 -0.19 -5.47 -10.78
N GLU A 29 -0.27 -6.44 -11.70
CA GLU A 29 0.68 -6.56 -12.81
C GLU A 29 0.54 -5.40 -13.80
N ALA A 30 -0.69 -5.01 -14.15
CA ALA A 30 -0.94 -3.86 -15.00
C ALA A 30 -0.37 -2.56 -14.40
N LEU A 31 -0.54 -2.34 -13.09
CA LEU A 31 0.00 -1.16 -12.40
C LEU A 31 1.53 -1.18 -12.33
N ARG A 32 2.14 -2.35 -12.10
CA ARG A 32 3.61 -2.50 -12.10
C ARG A 32 4.21 -2.17 -13.47
N SER A 33 3.62 -2.69 -14.55
CA SER A 33 4.04 -2.43 -15.92
C SER A 33 3.94 -0.93 -16.25
N ARG A 34 2.77 -0.32 -16.00
CA ARG A 34 2.56 1.13 -16.24
C ARG A 34 3.53 1.99 -15.43
N ARG A 35 3.76 1.66 -14.16
CA ARG A 35 4.74 2.35 -13.32
C ARG A 35 6.14 2.29 -13.94
N ALA A 36 6.59 1.11 -14.38
CA ALA A 36 7.91 0.95 -14.98
C ALA A 36 8.09 1.86 -16.21
N SER A 37 7.11 1.87 -17.11
CA SER A 37 7.11 2.76 -18.28
C SER A 37 7.10 4.24 -17.90
N ALA A 38 6.32 4.63 -16.88
CA ALA A 38 6.20 6.03 -16.47
C ALA A 38 7.47 6.55 -15.78
N PHE A 39 8.16 5.70 -15.01
CA PHE A 39 9.46 6.03 -14.41
C PHE A 39 10.57 6.11 -15.46
N ALA A 40 10.54 5.26 -16.48
CA ALA A 40 11.49 5.34 -17.60
C ALA A 40 11.40 6.68 -18.36
N SER A 41 10.26 7.38 -18.27
CA SER A 41 10.08 8.70 -18.88
C SER A 41 10.53 9.87 -17.99
N LEU A 42 11.02 9.62 -16.77
CA LEU A 42 11.49 10.66 -15.86
C LEU A 42 13.01 10.73 -15.95
N GLU A 43 13.52 11.89 -16.34
CA GLU A 43 14.95 12.16 -16.33
C GLU A 43 15.48 12.03 -14.90
N ASP A 44 16.57 11.25 -14.75
CA ASP A 44 17.21 10.95 -13.48
C ASP A 44 16.22 10.65 -12.35
N SER A 45 15.43 9.59 -12.55
CA SER A 45 14.41 9.19 -11.58
C SER A 45 14.99 8.91 -10.19
N ASP A 46 16.25 8.51 -10.08
CA ASP A 46 16.91 8.27 -8.81
C ASP A 46 17.17 9.57 -8.04
N ARG A 47 17.72 10.60 -8.72
CA ARG A 47 17.89 11.93 -8.10
C ARG A 47 16.57 12.52 -7.61
N VAL A 48 15.49 12.42 -8.39
CA VAL A 48 14.17 12.94 -7.95
C VAL A 48 13.69 12.22 -6.69
N ARG A 49 13.88 10.89 -6.59
CA ARG A 49 13.53 10.10 -5.40
C ARG A 49 14.38 10.49 -4.19
N ASP A 50 15.67 10.75 -4.40
CA ASP A 50 16.60 11.16 -3.34
C ASP A 50 16.28 12.56 -2.79
N LEU A 51 15.99 13.51 -3.67
CA LEU A 51 15.54 14.85 -3.28
C LEU A 51 14.21 14.80 -2.53
N ALA A 52 13.23 14.05 -3.04
CA ALA A 52 11.94 13.89 -2.38
C ALA A 52 12.08 13.22 -1.01
N ARG A 53 12.95 12.20 -0.87
CA ARG A 53 13.27 11.60 0.43
C ARG A 53 13.86 12.63 1.38
N LYS A 54 14.89 13.36 0.94
CA LYS A 54 15.58 14.36 1.74
C LYS A 54 14.60 15.39 2.29
N ALA A 55 13.83 16.03 1.40
CA ALA A 55 12.83 17.03 1.77
C ALA A 55 11.83 16.47 2.79
N LYS A 56 11.41 15.21 2.63
CA LYS A 56 10.44 14.60 3.53
C LYS A 56 11.00 14.27 4.91
N LEU A 57 12.24 13.79 4.99
CA LEU A 57 12.89 13.51 6.27
C LEU A 57 13.27 14.80 7.02
N GLU A 58 13.66 15.85 6.29
CA GLU A 58 13.92 17.17 6.89
C GLU A 58 12.66 17.78 7.51
N VAL A 59 11.51 17.67 6.85
CA VAL A 59 10.22 18.07 7.44
C VAL A 59 9.91 17.28 8.70
N LEU A 60 10.09 15.95 8.68
CA LEU A 60 9.78 15.11 9.84
C LEU A 60 10.69 15.40 11.03
N ALA A 61 11.96 15.74 10.78
CA ALA A 61 12.92 16.08 11.84
C ALA A 61 12.55 17.36 12.60
N ASP A 62 11.83 18.30 11.98
CA ASP A 62 11.38 19.56 12.57
C ASP A 62 9.85 19.72 12.46
N LEU A 63 9.11 18.62 12.61
CA LEU A 63 7.68 18.59 12.27
C LEU A 63 6.86 19.61 13.07
N ALA A 64 7.18 19.79 14.35
CA ALA A 64 6.48 20.73 15.23
C ALA A 64 6.55 22.18 14.70
N SER A 65 7.76 22.68 14.40
CA SER A 65 7.95 24.04 13.89
C SER A 65 7.41 24.21 12.47
N GLN A 66 7.39 23.14 11.66
CA GLN A 66 6.79 23.16 10.34
C GLN A 66 5.25 23.26 10.42
N LEU A 67 4.62 22.57 11.38
CA LEU A 67 3.17 22.65 11.59
C LEU A 67 2.75 24.03 12.10
N GLN A 68 3.49 24.63 13.03
CA GLN A 68 3.21 25.99 13.52
C GLN A 68 3.24 27.00 12.37
N ARG A 69 4.29 26.97 11.54
CA ARG A 69 4.38 27.83 10.34
C ARG A 69 3.25 27.55 9.36
N PHE A 70 2.87 26.29 9.17
CA PHE A 70 1.78 25.94 8.27
C PHE A 70 0.43 26.46 8.77
N GLU A 71 0.15 26.35 10.07
CA GLU A 71 -1.03 26.91 10.71
C GLU A 71 -1.09 28.42 10.55
N GLU A 72 0.00 29.14 10.83
CA GLU A 72 0.09 30.60 10.61
C GLU A 72 -0.28 30.98 9.17
N ARG A 73 0.22 30.23 8.18
CA ARG A 73 -0.09 30.46 6.76
C ARG A 73 -1.53 30.13 6.40
N LEU A 74 -2.10 29.07 6.95
CA LEU A 74 -3.52 28.73 6.78
C LEU A 74 -4.42 29.83 7.34
N VAL A 75 -4.17 30.27 8.58
CA VAL A 75 -4.92 31.34 9.24
C VAL A 75 -4.80 32.65 8.45
N ALA A 76 -3.60 32.99 7.96
CA ALA A 76 -3.39 34.15 7.10
C ALA A 76 -4.18 34.09 5.78
N ASN A 77 -4.50 32.88 5.29
CA ASN A 77 -5.35 32.69 4.11
C ASN A 77 -6.86 32.65 4.44
N GLY A 78 -7.26 32.87 5.70
CA GLY A 78 -8.66 32.85 6.14
C GLY A 78 -9.22 31.45 6.43
N VAL A 79 -8.36 30.46 6.64
CA VAL A 79 -8.77 29.10 7.03
C VAL A 79 -8.89 29.01 8.55
N GLU A 80 -9.97 28.39 9.04
CA GLU A 80 -10.08 28.01 10.45
C GLU A 80 -9.32 26.69 10.70
N VAL A 81 -8.27 26.73 11.52
CA VAL A 81 -7.43 25.56 11.82
C VAL A 81 -7.85 24.91 13.14
N HIS A 82 -7.90 23.59 13.15
CA HIS A 82 -8.29 22.77 14.28
C HIS A 82 -7.26 21.66 14.48
N TRP A 83 -6.92 21.36 15.73
CA TRP A 83 -6.01 20.28 16.08
C TRP A 83 -6.78 19.13 16.73
N ALA A 84 -6.48 17.90 16.32
CA ALA A 84 -7.09 16.71 16.87
C ALA A 84 -6.00 15.69 17.27
N GLU A 85 -5.93 15.39 18.56
CA GLU A 85 -5.00 14.39 19.08
C GLU A 85 -5.46 12.97 18.70
N THR A 86 -6.77 12.74 18.63
CA THR A 86 -7.40 11.44 18.41
C THR A 86 -8.39 11.45 17.26
N GLY A 87 -8.72 10.27 16.73
CA GLY A 87 -9.78 10.14 15.73
C GLY A 87 -11.16 10.53 16.26
N GLU A 88 -11.45 10.27 17.53
CA GLU A 88 -12.69 10.67 18.20
C GLU A 88 -12.81 12.19 18.29
N GLU A 89 -11.71 12.88 18.61
CA GLU A 89 -11.67 14.34 18.63
C GLU A 89 -11.86 14.94 17.24
N ALA A 90 -11.21 14.38 16.22
CA ALA A 90 -11.42 14.83 14.84
C ALA A 90 -12.89 14.70 14.43
N ASN A 91 -13.53 13.57 14.74
CA ASN A 91 -14.95 13.35 14.46
C ASN A 91 -15.84 14.37 15.20
N ARG A 92 -15.52 14.65 16.48
CA ARG A 92 -16.22 15.66 17.28
C ARG A 92 -16.11 17.05 16.64
N LEU A 93 -14.93 17.46 16.23
CA LEU A 93 -14.69 18.77 15.59
C LEU A 93 -15.48 18.89 14.26
N VAL A 94 -15.46 17.87 13.40
CA VAL A 94 -16.26 17.87 12.17
C VAL A 94 -17.75 18.02 12.50
N LEU A 95 -18.26 17.29 13.50
CA LEU A 95 -19.66 17.37 13.93
C LEU A 95 -20.02 18.77 14.47
N GLU A 96 -19.14 19.39 15.25
CA GLU A 96 -19.33 20.76 15.76
C GLU A 96 -19.38 21.77 14.62
N ILE A 97 -18.46 21.68 13.64
CA ILE A 97 -18.46 22.53 12.44
C ILE A 97 -19.77 22.34 11.65
N ALA A 98 -20.19 21.08 11.44
CA ALA A 98 -21.41 20.76 10.71
C ALA A 98 -22.66 21.31 11.41
N ARG A 99 -22.75 21.19 12.74
CA ARG A 99 -23.85 21.76 13.54
C ARG A 99 -23.86 23.28 13.52
N ARG A 100 -22.70 23.93 13.68
CA ARG A 100 -22.55 25.39 13.63
C ARG A 100 -23.09 25.96 12.32
N HIS A 101 -22.91 25.24 11.22
CA HIS A 101 -23.40 25.64 9.90
C HIS A 101 -24.77 25.04 9.53
N GLY A 102 -25.43 24.29 10.42
CA GLY A 102 -26.72 23.66 10.10
C GLY A 102 -26.66 22.72 8.89
N VAL A 103 -25.57 21.98 8.74
CA VAL A 103 -25.32 21.02 7.65
C VAL A 103 -26.24 19.80 7.82
N LYS A 104 -26.88 19.37 6.74
CA LYS A 104 -27.65 18.12 6.69
C LYS A 104 -27.06 17.12 5.71
N ARG A 105 -26.56 17.61 4.56
CA ARG A 105 -25.98 16.77 3.51
C ARG A 105 -24.50 17.05 3.31
N ILE A 106 -23.73 15.96 3.25
CA ILE A 106 -22.29 15.99 3.15
C ILE A 106 -21.86 15.16 1.95
N VAL A 107 -21.05 15.77 1.09
CA VAL A 107 -20.33 15.05 0.04
C VAL A 107 -18.87 14.91 0.45
N LYS A 108 -18.33 13.71 0.33
CA LYS A 108 -17.00 13.40 0.81
C LYS A 108 -16.15 12.83 -0.31
N SER A 109 -14.93 13.35 -0.47
CA SER A 109 -13.93 12.72 -1.31
C SER A 109 -13.15 11.68 -0.52
N LYS A 110 -12.60 10.71 -1.25
CA LYS A 110 -11.80 9.65 -0.65
C LYS A 110 -10.70 10.21 0.26
N SER A 111 -10.65 9.70 1.49
CA SER A 111 -9.59 10.02 2.43
C SER A 111 -9.32 8.89 3.41
N MET A 112 -8.09 8.39 3.38
CA MET A 112 -7.61 7.39 4.34
C MET A 112 -7.69 7.91 5.79
N ALA A 113 -7.50 9.22 6.01
CA ALA A 113 -7.57 9.81 7.36
C ALA A 113 -9.00 9.73 7.92
N THR A 114 -10.01 10.02 7.10
CA THR A 114 -11.41 9.91 7.54
C THR A 114 -11.90 8.46 7.65
N GLU A 115 -11.28 7.54 6.91
CA GLU A 115 -11.54 6.10 7.04
C GLU A 115 -10.94 5.57 8.35
N GLU A 116 -9.72 6.02 8.70
CA GLU A 116 -9.02 5.71 9.97
C GLU A 116 -9.81 6.16 11.21
N THR A 117 -10.58 7.26 11.12
CA THR A 117 -11.43 7.75 12.20
C THR A 117 -12.88 7.23 12.13
N HIS A 118 -13.25 6.48 11.09
CA HIS A 118 -14.64 6.07 10.82
C HIS A 118 -15.63 7.24 10.79
N LEU A 119 -15.22 8.36 10.17
CA LEU A 119 -15.96 9.62 10.18
C LEU A 119 -17.39 9.48 9.63
N ASN A 120 -17.59 8.72 8.55
CA ASN A 120 -18.92 8.55 7.94
C ASN A 120 -19.91 8.00 8.96
N HIS A 121 -19.54 6.95 9.69
CA HIS A 121 -20.39 6.38 10.72
C HIS A 121 -20.67 7.34 11.89
N ALA A 122 -19.72 8.23 12.23
CA ALA A 122 -19.95 9.24 13.26
C ALA A 122 -20.98 10.30 12.81
N LEU A 123 -20.89 10.74 11.55
CA LEU A 123 -21.82 11.69 10.93
C LEU A 123 -23.21 11.08 10.71
N GLU A 124 -23.29 9.84 10.19
CA GLU A 124 -24.53 9.09 10.00
C GLU A 124 -25.27 8.89 11.34
N ARG A 125 -24.57 8.53 12.42
CA ARG A 125 -25.15 8.43 13.77
C ARG A 125 -25.67 9.76 14.31
N ALA A 126 -25.13 10.88 13.82
CA ALA A 126 -25.61 12.21 14.15
C ALA A 126 -26.77 12.69 13.26
N GLY A 127 -27.28 11.83 12.36
CA GLY A 127 -28.43 12.12 11.50
C GLY A 127 -28.08 12.93 10.24
N MET A 128 -26.82 12.93 9.81
CA MET A 128 -26.38 13.58 8.58
C MET A 128 -26.29 12.58 7.42
N ASP A 129 -26.70 13.02 6.24
CA ASP A 129 -26.58 12.23 5.01
C ASP A 129 -25.17 12.41 4.45
N VAL A 130 -24.36 11.35 4.42
CA VAL A 130 -22.99 11.38 3.90
C VAL A 130 -22.88 10.54 2.64
N VAL A 131 -22.37 11.11 1.56
CA VAL A 131 -22.17 10.41 0.28
C VAL A 131 -20.70 10.45 -0.12
N GLU A 132 -20.11 9.28 -0.33
CA GLU A 132 -18.79 9.16 -0.96
C GLU A 132 -18.86 9.50 -2.44
N THR A 133 -17.86 10.23 -2.93
CA THR A 133 -17.87 10.81 -4.27
C THR A 133 -16.80 10.28 -5.21
N ASP A 134 -15.81 9.57 -4.66
CA ASP A 134 -14.89 8.74 -5.44
C ASP A 134 -15.64 7.51 -5.89
N LEU A 135 -15.57 7.14 -7.18
CA LEU A 135 -16.36 6.02 -7.69
C LEU A 135 -16.10 4.72 -6.92
N GLY A 136 -14.84 4.44 -6.57
CA GLY A 136 -14.49 3.25 -5.80
C GLY A 136 -15.10 3.28 -4.40
N GLU A 137 -14.91 4.36 -3.65
CA GLU A 137 -15.47 4.50 -2.30
C GLU A 137 -17.01 4.54 -2.30
N TYR A 138 -17.61 5.13 -3.34
CA TYR A 138 -19.06 5.12 -3.50
C TYR A 138 -19.61 3.70 -3.65
N ILE A 139 -18.97 2.86 -4.47
CA ILE A 139 -19.34 1.45 -4.58
C ILE A 139 -19.12 0.70 -3.26
N VAL A 140 -18.03 0.97 -2.53
CA VAL A 140 -17.78 0.41 -1.19
C VAL A 140 -18.93 0.80 -0.24
N GLN A 141 -19.34 2.06 -0.23
CA GLN A 141 -20.45 2.56 0.59
C GLN A 141 -21.77 1.87 0.24
N LEU A 142 -22.12 1.77 -1.05
CA LEU A 142 -23.33 1.08 -1.51
C LEU A 142 -23.33 -0.42 -1.15
N ASN A 143 -22.15 -1.06 -1.20
CA ASN A 143 -21.99 -2.46 -0.85
C ASN A 143 -21.89 -2.71 0.67
N GLN A 144 -21.79 -1.66 1.49
CA GLN A 144 -21.52 -1.74 2.93
C GLN A 144 -20.24 -2.54 3.24
N ASP A 145 -19.21 -2.30 2.44
CA ASP A 145 -17.94 -3.01 2.45
C ASP A 145 -16.82 -2.09 2.99
N ARG A 146 -15.56 -2.51 2.86
CA ARG A 146 -14.36 -1.72 3.17
C ARG A 146 -13.43 -1.61 1.97
N PRO A 147 -12.64 -0.53 1.87
CA PRO A 147 -11.61 -0.44 0.84
C PRO A 147 -10.52 -1.49 1.05
N SER A 148 -10.06 -2.07 -0.05
CA SER A 148 -9.02 -3.13 -0.05
C SER A 148 -7.66 -2.66 -0.59
N HIS A 149 -7.58 -1.45 -1.14
CA HIS A 149 -6.35 -0.86 -1.67
C HIS A 149 -6.36 0.66 -1.56
N ILE A 150 -5.19 1.24 -1.25
CA ILE A 150 -5.02 2.67 -0.99
C ILE A 150 -5.36 3.53 -2.20
N ILE A 151 -5.20 3.03 -3.43
CA ILE A 151 -5.52 3.76 -4.68
C ILE A 151 -6.80 3.25 -5.34
N LEU A 152 -7.14 1.97 -5.18
CA LEU A 152 -8.20 1.28 -5.93
C LEU A 152 -9.14 0.55 -4.95
N PRO A 153 -10.04 1.26 -4.25
CA PRO A 153 -10.82 0.73 -3.12
C PRO A 153 -11.45 -0.65 -3.38
N ILE A 154 -12.02 -0.80 -4.58
CA ILE A 154 -12.74 -1.98 -5.06
C ILE A 154 -11.89 -2.95 -5.89
N ILE A 155 -10.55 -2.98 -5.74
CA ILE A 155 -9.68 -3.89 -6.53
C ILE A 155 -10.03 -5.38 -6.37
N HIS A 156 -10.76 -5.73 -5.31
CA HIS A 156 -11.25 -7.09 -5.02
C HIS A 156 -12.57 -7.44 -5.73
N LEU A 157 -13.29 -6.47 -6.30
CA LEU A 157 -14.55 -6.68 -7.01
C LEU A 157 -14.33 -6.79 -8.51
N THR A 158 -15.11 -7.65 -9.18
CA THR A 158 -15.17 -7.66 -10.65
C THR A 158 -16.15 -6.60 -11.17
N ARG A 159 -16.15 -6.35 -12.48
CA ARG A 159 -17.07 -5.38 -13.08
C ARG A 159 -18.53 -5.84 -13.00
N GLU A 160 -18.75 -7.15 -13.01
CA GLU A 160 -20.06 -7.79 -12.87
C GLU A 160 -20.58 -7.60 -11.44
N ASP A 161 -19.72 -7.74 -10.41
CA ASP A 161 -20.07 -7.45 -9.02
C ASP A 161 -20.50 -5.98 -8.85
N VAL A 162 -19.73 -5.04 -9.42
CA VAL A 162 -20.07 -3.61 -9.41
C VAL A 162 -21.43 -3.36 -10.06
N GLY A 163 -21.67 -3.95 -11.23
CA GLY A 163 -22.96 -3.86 -11.92
C GLY A 163 -24.13 -4.36 -11.08
N ALA A 164 -23.97 -5.49 -10.40
CA ALA A 164 -24.97 -6.06 -9.50
C ALA A 164 -25.22 -5.18 -8.26
N VAL A 165 -24.18 -4.56 -7.69
CA VAL A 165 -24.34 -3.60 -6.59
C VAL A 165 -25.12 -2.37 -7.05
N MET A 166 -24.74 -1.75 -8.18
CA MET A 166 -25.43 -0.56 -8.69
C MET A 166 -26.89 -0.86 -9.05
N HIS A 167 -27.16 -1.98 -9.71
CA HIS A 167 -28.53 -2.40 -10.05
C HIS A 167 -29.41 -2.52 -8.80
N ARG A 168 -28.91 -3.20 -7.75
CA ARG A 168 -29.66 -3.42 -6.51
C ARG A 168 -29.83 -2.16 -5.66
N ARG A 169 -28.81 -1.31 -5.58
CA ARG A 169 -28.76 -0.21 -4.61
C ARG A 169 -29.26 1.12 -5.17
N ILE A 170 -29.04 1.38 -6.47
CA ILE A 170 -29.44 2.66 -7.10
C ILE A 170 -30.40 2.47 -8.28
N GLN A 171 -30.92 1.25 -8.48
CA GLN A 171 -32.00 0.90 -9.40
C GLN A 171 -31.73 1.29 -10.87
N VAL A 172 -30.48 1.10 -11.32
CA VAL A 172 -30.08 1.30 -12.72
C VAL A 172 -30.09 -0.02 -13.50
N PRO A 173 -30.20 -0.03 -14.84
CA PRO A 173 -30.10 -1.26 -15.63
C PRO A 173 -28.81 -2.03 -15.33
N LEU A 174 -28.91 -3.37 -15.23
CA LEU A 174 -27.74 -4.22 -15.04
C LEU A 174 -26.79 -4.07 -16.23
N SER A 175 -25.52 -3.81 -15.94
CA SER A 175 -24.46 -3.65 -16.94
C SER A 175 -23.14 -4.06 -16.32
N ASP A 176 -22.22 -4.57 -17.13
CA ASP A 176 -20.83 -4.83 -16.77
C ASP A 176 -19.86 -3.91 -17.54
N ASP A 177 -20.36 -3.02 -18.41
CA ASP A 177 -19.54 -2.08 -19.18
C ASP A 177 -19.08 -0.92 -18.26
N PRO A 178 -17.77 -0.73 -18.05
CA PRO A 178 -17.28 0.29 -17.13
C PRO A 178 -17.69 1.72 -17.49
N ARG A 179 -17.86 2.03 -18.78
CA ARG A 179 -18.28 3.38 -19.23
C ARG A 179 -19.72 3.65 -18.84
N THR A 180 -20.59 2.69 -19.06
CA THR A 180 -22.01 2.74 -18.69
C THR A 180 -22.17 2.87 -17.18
N LEU A 181 -21.47 2.03 -16.40
CA LEU A 181 -21.49 2.09 -14.93
C LEU A 181 -20.99 3.44 -14.40
N ALA A 182 -19.87 3.96 -14.91
CA ALA A 182 -19.38 5.28 -14.54
C ALA A 182 -20.38 6.39 -14.93
N GLY A 183 -21.10 6.25 -16.05
CA GLY A 183 -22.17 7.15 -16.48
C GLY A 183 -23.33 7.21 -15.48
N PHE A 184 -23.78 6.06 -14.99
CA PHE A 184 -24.81 5.96 -13.96
C PHE A 184 -24.39 6.62 -12.64
N ALA A 185 -23.20 6.30 -12.15
CA ALA A 185 -22.67 6.90 -10.94
C ALA A 185 -22.55 8.44 -11.08
N ARG A 186 -22.03 8.91 -12.21
CA ARG A 186 -21.90 10.34 -12.51
C ARG A 186 -23.26 11.06 -12.51
N ALA A 187 -24.30 10.44 -13.08
CA ALA A 187 -25.63 11.04 -13.09
C ALA A 187 -26.17 11.22 -11.66
N LYS A 188 -26.04 10.19 -10.81
CA LYS A 188 -26.47 10.24 -9.41
C LYS A 188 -25.65 11.23 -8.57
N LEU A 189 -24.33 11.14 -8.61
CA LEU A 189 -23.46 12.00 -7.80
C LEU A 189 -23.59 13.49 -8.17
N ARG A 190 -23.96 13.82 -9.41
CA ARG A 190 -24.19 15.23 -9.80
C ARG A 190 -25.29 15.89 -8.98
N GLU A 191 -26.37 15.17 -8.68
CA GLU A 191 -27.44 15.70 -7.84
C GLU A 191 -26.96 15.92 -6.40
N GLU A 192 -26.16 14.99 -5.87
CA GLU A 192 -25.60 15.08 -4.53
C GLU A 192 -24.67 16.29 -4.38
N PHE A 193 -23.77 16.53 -5.33
CA PHE A 193 -22.88 17.68 -5.31
C PHE A 193 -23.62 19.02 -5.26
N LEU A 194 -24.73 19.15 -5.99
CA LEU A 194 -25.52 20.40 -6.06
C LEU A 194 -26.36 20.63 -4.80
N ARG A 195 -26.64 19.57 -4.04
CA ARG A 195 -27.50 19.59 -2.86
C ARG A 195 -26.74 19.59 -1.54
N ALA A 196 -25.42 19.40 -1.58
CA ALA A 196 -24.60 19.27 -0.40
C ALA A 196 -24.32 20.61 0.28
N ASP A 197 -24.41 20.61 1.61
CA ASP A 197 -24.08 21.77 2.44
C ASP A 197 -22.57 21.84 2.73
N MET A 198 -21.94 20.67 2.91
CA MET A 198 -20.55 20.55 3.29
C MET A 198 -19.81 19.55 2.41
N GLY A 199 -18.59 19.93 2.02
CA GLY A 199 -17.62 19.07 1.37
C GLY A 199 -16.54 18.63 2.35
N ILE A 200 -16.24 17.34 2.41
CA ILE A 200 -15.15 16.81 3.23
C ILE A 200 -14.08 16.19 2.33
N THR A 201 -12.82 16.56 2.54
CA THR A 201 -11.69 15.96 1.83
C THR A 201 -10.60 15.49 2.77
N GLY A 202 -9.71 14.64 2.26
CA GLY A 202 -8.39 14.46 2.84
C GLY A 202 -7.41 15.56 2.40
N ALA A 203 -6.12 15.23 2.45
CA ALA A 203 -5.06 15.96 1.77
C ALA A 203 -3.96 14.99 1.29
N ASN A 204 -3.44 15.21 0.09
CA ASN A 204 -2.23 14.52 -0.36
C ASN A 204 -0.99 15.18 0.24
N PHE A 205 -0.95 16.51 0.24
CA PHE A 205 0.15 17.31 0.80
C PHE A 205 -0.38 18.63 1.38
N GLY A 206 0.25 19.13 2.44
CA GLY A 206 0.13 20.51 2.92
C GLY A 206 1.41 21.27 2.62
N VAL A 207 1.36 22.40 1.94
CA VAL A 207 2.55 23.19 1.58
C VAL A 207 2.79 24.26 2.64
N VAL A 208 3.88 24.13 3.40
CA VAL A 208 4.19 25.00 4.55
C VAL A 208 4.33 26.45 4.12
N GLU A 209 5.13 26.71 3.09
CA GLU A 209 5.44 28.06 2.57
C GLU A 209 4.19 28.93 2.33
N THR A 210 3.11 28.32 1.83
CA THR A 210 1.95 29.04 1.30
C THR A 210 0.64 28.75 2.02
N GLY A 211 0.61 27.82 2.97
CA GLY A 211 -0.64 27.39 3.61
C GLY A 211 -1.60 26.76 2.60
N THR A 212 -1.10 25.88 1.73
CA THR A 212 -1.88 25.26 0.65
C THR A 212 -2.19 23.80 0.94
N ILE A 213 -3.45 23.39 0.74
CA ILE A 213 -3.83 21.97 0.69
C ILE A 213 -3.80 21.50 -0.76
N CYS A 214 -3.04 20.45 -1.05
CA CYS A 214 -2.94 19.83 -2.36
C CYS A 214 -3.76 18.53 -2.41
N LEU A 215 -4.66 18.45 -3.38
CA LEU A 215 -5.45 17.27 -3.71
C LEU A 215 -5.06 16.75 -5.09
N VAL A 216 -4.85 15.44 -5.17
CA VAL A 216 -4.43 14.73 -6.38
C VAL A 216 -5.51 13.70 -6.71
N THR A 217 -6.23 13.90 -7.82
CA THR A 217 -7.36 13.07 -8.20
C THR A 217 -7.35 12.77 -9.70
N ASN A 218 -7.91 11.62 -10.08
CA ASN A 218 -8.14 11.25 -11.49
C ASN A 218 -9.60 11.43 -11.91
N GLU A 219 -10.44 11.83 -10.96
CA GLU A 219 -11.86 12.11 -11.12
C GLU A 219 -12.12 13.58 -10.77
N GLY A 220 -13.12 14.19 -11.40
CA GLY A 220 -13.47 15.59 -11.15
C GLY A 220 -14.19 15.84 -9.82
N ASN A 221 -14.49 14.77 -9.06
CA ASN A 221 -15.25 14.81 -7.81
C ASN A 221 -14.58 15.68 -6.76
N GLY A 222 -13.25 15.60 -6.60
CA GLY A 222 -12.51 16.38 -5.60
C GLY A 222 -12.76 17.88 -5.74
N ARG A 223 -12.72 18.41 -6.98
CA ARG A 223 -13.03 19.81 -7.27
C ARG A 223 -14.47 20.17 -6.92
N MET A 224 -15.43 19.28 -7.21
CA MET A 224 -16.84 19.52 -6.90
C MET A 224 -17.06 19.58 -5.38
N VAL A 225 -16.44 18.67 -4.61
CA VAL A 225 -16.49 18.64 -3.15
C VAL A 225 -15.91 19.92 -2.53
N THR A 226 -14.88 20.50 -3.14
CA THR A 226 -14.18 21.66 -2.57
C THR A 226 -14.74 23.01 -3.00
N THR A 227 -15.64 23.05 -3.99
CA THR A 227 -16.08 24.31 -4.63
C THR A 227 -17.58 24.55 -4.55
N LEU A 228 -18.41 23.50 -4.63
CA LEU A 228 -19.86 23.66 -4.63
C LEU A 228 -20.48 23.80 -3.23
N PRO A 229 -20.08 22.99 -2.22
CA PRO A 229 -20.62 23.15 -0.88
C PRO A 229 -20.18 24.47 -0.25
N ARG A 230 -21.05 25.06 0.56
CA ARG A 230 -20.77 26.30 1.30
C ARG A 230 -19.72 26.14 2.40
N VAL A 231 -19.52 24.94 2.93
CA VAL A 231 -18.46 24.66 3.92
C VAL A 231 -17.52 23.59 3.37
N HIS A 232 -16.22 23.79 3.48
CA HIS A 232 -15.22 22.77 3.19
C HIS A 232 -14.42 22.41 4.44
N VAL A 233 -14.28 21.10 4.70
CA VAL A 233 -13.43 20.59 5.78
C VAL A 233 -12.39 19.64 5.19
N ALA A 234 -11.11 19.96 5.37
CA ALA A 234 -10.00 19.07 5.03
C ALA A 234 -9.45 18.40 6.30
N VAL A 235 -9.45 17.06 6.34
CA VAL A 235 -8.84 16.28 7.43
C VAL A 235 -7.49 15.76 6.96
N MET A 236 -6.41 16.22 7.60
CA MET A 236 -5.04 15.95 7.18
C MET A 236 -4.21 15.40 8.34
N GLY A 237 -3.57 14.25 8.13
CA GLY A 237 -2.53 13.77 9.05
C GLY A 237 -1.36 14.75 9.13
N ILE A 238 -0.85 14.98 10.33
CA ILE A 238 0.22 15.98 10.57
C ILE A 238 1.50 15.72 9.76
N GLU A 239 1.74 14.49 9.30
CA GLU A 239 2.93 14.10 8.53
C GLU A 239 2.93 14.54 7.06
N LYS A 240 1.81 15.09 6.57
CA LYS A 240 1.59 15.34 5.14
C LYS A 240 2.33 16.57 4.59
N LEU A 241 3.07 17.31 5.41
CA LEU A 241 3.68 18.59 5.05
C LEU A 241 4.84 18.50 4.06
N VAL A 242 4.88 19.40 3.07
CA VAL A 242 6.04 19.65 2.21
C VAL A 242 6.48 21.11 2.41
N PRO A 243 7.78 21.43 2.40
CA PRO A 243 8.23 22.78 2.74
C PRO A 243 7.73 23.83 1.74
N THR A 244 7.99 23.61 0.45
CA THR A 244 7.74 24.60 -0.62
C THR A 244 6.88 24.05 -1.75
N LEU A 245 6.42 24.94 -2.63
CA LEU A 245 5.78 24.52 -3.89
C LEU A 245 6.75 23.80 -4.84
N GLU A 246 8.05 24.10 -4.77
CA GLU A 246 9.08 23.40 -5.55
C GLU A 246 9.24 21.95 -5.06
N ASP A 247 9.25 21.73 -3.74
CA ASP A 247 9.25 20.37 -3.18
C ASP A 247 8.00 19.59 -3.60
N LEU A 248 6.84 20.26 -3.65
CA LEU A 248 5.59 19.65 -4.10
C LEU A 248 5.71 19.07 -5.51
N ASP A 249 6.40 19.75 -6.44
CA ASP A 249 6.63 19.24 -7.81
C ASP A 249 7.31 17.87 -7.82
N LEU A 250 8.33 17.66 -6.96
CA LEU A 250 9.00 16.36 -6.81
C LEU A 250 7.98 15.27 -6.45
N PHE A 251 7.12 15.54 -5.47
CA PHE A 251 6.13 14.57 -5.02
C PHE A 251 5.03 14.32 -6.05
N LEU A 252 4.58 15.34 -6.79
CA LEU A 252 3.59 15.17 -7.86
C LEU A 252 4.13 14.30 -9.00
N ARG A 253 5.39 14.52 -9.41
CA ARG A 253 6.08 13.69 -10.42
C ARG A 253 6.16 12.23 -9.99
N LEU A 254 6.44 11.98 -8.72
CA LEU A 254 6.62 10.64 -8.17
C LEU A 254 5.31 9.91 -7.86
N LEU A 255 4.32 10.62 -7.31
CA LEU A 255 3.05 10.05 -6.86
C LEU A 255 2.26 9.46 -8.02
N ALA A 256 2.01 10.25 -9.08
CA ALA A 256 1.23 9.81 -10.24
C ALA A 256 1.88 8.61 -10.95
N ARG A 257 3.21 8.65 -11.11
CA ARG A 257 3.97 7.56 -11.74
C ARG A 257 3.92 6.29 -10.91
N SER A 258 3.98 6.41 -9.59
CA SER A 258 3.99 5.26 -8.68
C SER A 258 2.61 4.65 -8.48
N ALA A 259 1.55 5.47 -8.47
CA ALA A 259 0.20 5.04 -8.17
C ALA A 259 -0.51 4.45 -9.41
N THR A 260 -0.55 5.20 -10.51
CA THR A 260 -1.35 4.86 -11.70
C THR A 260 -0.51 4.73 -12.97
N GLY A 261 0.78 5.05 -12.91
CA GLY A 261 1.68 5.06 -14.06
C GLY A 261 1.44 6.24 -15.00
N GLN A 262 0.86 7.33 -14.50
CA GLN A 262 0.69 8.58 -15.25
C GLN A 262 1.86 9.53 -14.96
N LYS A 263 2.20 10.41 -15.90
CA LYS A 263 3.23 11.45 -15.67
C LYS A 263 2.77 12.51 -14.66
N ILE A 264 1.47 12.77 -14.65
CA ILE A 264 0.72 13.62 -13.72
C ILE A 264 -0.72 13.13 -13.70
N THR A 265 -1.47 13.36 -12.63
CA THR A 265 -2.90 13.02 -12.57
C THR A 265 -3.76 13.96 -13.39
N THR A 266 -5.00 13.56 -13.68
CA THR A 266 -5.95 14.38 -14.44
C THR A 266 -6.24 15.72 -13.75
N TYR A 267 -6.33 15.72 -12.42
CA TYR A 267 -6.58 16.91 -11.62
C TYR A 267 -5.57 17.01 -10.47
N THR A 268 -4.96 18.19 -10.35
CA THR A 268 -4.14 18.61 -9.21
C THR A 268 -4.73 19.93 -8.72
N THR A 269 -5.38 19.91 -7.56
CA THR A 269 -6.09 21.06 -7.02
C THR A 269 -5.32 21.62 -5.83
N LEU A 270 -5.02 22.92 -5.87
CA LEU A 270 -4.34 23.65 -4.80
C LEU A 270 -5.34 24.59 -4.14
N LEU A 271 -5.68 24.33 -2.88
CA LEU A 271 -6.64 25.08 -2.10
C LEU A 271 -5.91 25.97 -1.11
N ARG A 272 -6.08 27.28 -1.21
CA ARG A 272 -5.43 28.27 -0.35
C ARG A 272 -6.34 28.74 0.79
N GLY A 273 -7.65 28.76 0.60
CA GLY A 273 -8.61 29.28 1.58
C GLY A 273 -10.05 29.25 1.06
N PRO A 274 -11.00 29.83 1.81
CA PRO A 274 -12.37 30.00 1.35
C PRO A 274 -12.46 31.02 0.20
N ARG A 275 -13.65 31.15 -0.40
CA ARG A 275 -13.92 32.14 -1.45
C ARG A 275 -13.68 33.55 -0.91
N ARG A 276 -13.08 34.41 -1.73
CA ARG A 276 -12.84 35.82 -1.44
C ARG A 276 -13.97 36.70 -2.00
N PRO A 277 -14.10 37.95 -1.53
CA PRO A 277 -14.96 38.92 -2.19
C PRO A 277 -14.61 39.03 -3.68
N GLY A 278 -15.58 38.80 -4.55
CA GLY A 278 -15.41 38.81 -6.01
C GLY A 278 -15.17 37.44 -6.66
N ASP A 279 -14.90 36.38 -5.88
CA ASP A 279 -14.82 35.03 -6.42
C ASP A 279 -16.23 34.52 -6.80
N GLU A 280 -16.37 33.98 -8.02
CA GLU A 280 -17.66 33.47 -8.52
C GLU A 280 -18.10 32.15 -7.85
N CYS A 281 -17.16 31.40 -7.27
CA CYS A 281 -17.42 30.11 -6.66
C CYS A 281 -16.43 29.77 -5.56
N GLY A 282 -16.78 28.80 -4.71
CA GLY A 282 -15.98 28.34 -3.59
C GLY A 282 -16.76 28.33 -2.27
N PRO A 283 -16.21 27.69 -1.23
CA PRO A 283 -16.85 27.59 0.06
C PRO A 283 -16.79 28.94 0.78
N GLU A 284 -17.83 29.25 1.54
CA GLU A 284 -17.92 30.41 2.45
C GLU A 284 -16.96 30.27 3.63
N ALA A 285 -16.79 29.04 4.12
CA ALA A 285 -15.87 28.70 5.20
C ALA A 285 -15.01 27.50 4.83
N MET A 286 -13.72 27.58 5.13
CA MET A 286 -12.77 26.48 4.97
C MET A 286 -12.15 26.15 6.33
N HIS A 287 -12.23 24.88 6.70
CA HIS A 287 -11.66 24.35 7.93
C HIS A 287 -10.58 23.31 7.60
N VAL A 288 -9.48 23.32 8.35
CA VAL A 288 -8.45 22.28 8.27
C VAL A 288 -8.30 21.63 9.65
N ILE A 289 -8.47 20.31 9.71
CA ILE A 289 -8.23 19.50 10.91
C ILE A 289 -6.87 18.81 10.74
N LEU A 290 -5.92 19.21 11.58
CA LEU A 290 -4.60 18.59 11.72
C LEU A 290 -4.71 17.41 12.69
N LEU A 291 -4.60 16.19 12.16
CA LEU A 291 -4.83 14.94 12.87
C LEU A 291 -3.51 14.28 13.27
N ASP A 292 -3.28 14.12 14.57
CA ASP A 292 -2.18 13.33 15.11
C ASP A 292 -2.53 11.82 15.08
N ASN A 293 -3.49 11.39 15.90
CA ASN A 293 -3.95 10.01 16.01
C ASN A 293 -2.79 8.97 16.14
N GLY A 294 -1.78 9.31 16.95
CA GLY A 294 -0.63 8.45 17.24
C GLY A 294 0.60 8.66 16.34
N ARG A 295 0.57 9.65 15.43
CA ARG A 295 1.70 10.01 14.56
C ARG A 295 2.86 10.62 15.35
N SER A 296 2.60 11.43 16.38
CA SER A 296 3.65 11.99 17.27
C SER A 296 4.39 10.88 18.02
N ARG A 297 3.68 9.86 18.50
CA ARG A 297 4.29 8.68 19.12
C ARG A 297 5.11 7.87 18.12
N LEU A 298 4.58 7.68 16.91
CA LEU A 298 5.29 6.99 15.83
C LEU A 298 6.55 7.74 15.38
N LEU A 299 6.51 9.07 15.37
CA LEU A 299 7.64 9.95 15.06
C LEU A 299 8.78 9.81 16.07
N ALA A 300 8.47 9.51 17.33
CA ALA A 300 9.46 9.30 18.39
C ALA A 300 10.13 7.91 18.35
N GLY A 301 9.64 6.98 17.53
CA GLY A 301 10.11 5.60 17.46
C GLY A 301 11.10 5.31 16.32
N ASP A 302 11.67 4.09 16.32
CA ASP A 302 12.62 3.61 15.29
C ASP A 302 12.00 3.51 13.87
N ASP A 303 10.67 3.55 13.80
CA ASP A 303 9.88 3.41 12.58
C ASP A 303 9.32 4.75 12.07
N ALA A 304 9.74 5.87 12.64
CA ALA A 304 9.33 7.24 12.27
C ALA A 304 9.39 7.52 10.76
N GLU A 305 10.37 6.91 10.07
CA GLU A 305 10.54 6.99 8.63
C GLU A 305 9.26 6.66 7.84
N ILE A 306 8.37 5.81 8.35
CA ILE A 306 7.11 5.47 7.69
C ILE A 306 6.18 6.66 7.46
N LEU A 307 6.30 7.71 8.29
CA LEU A 307 5.54 8.96 8.16
C LEU A 307 5.90 9.71 6.88
N GLY A 308 7.04 9.40 6.24
CA GLY A 308 7.39 9.92 4.91
C GLY A 308 6.54 9.34 3.77
N CYS A 309 5.67 8.37 4.04
CA CYS A 309 4.88 7.69 3.01
C CYS A 309 3.86 8.62 2.33
N ILE A 310 4.03 8.82 1.02
CA ILE A 310 3.08 9.56 0.18
C ILE A 310 1.85 8.75 -0.27
N ARG A 311 1.64 7.56 0.30
CA ARG A 311 0.46 6.70 0.08
C ARG A 311 0.21 6.32 -1.40
N CYS A 312 1.27 6.12 -2.18
CA CYS A 312 1.14 5.79 -3.61
C CYS A 312 0.69 4.35 -3.93
N GLY A 313 0.72 3.42 -2.97
CA GLY A 313 0.32 2.02 -3.20
C GLY A 313 1.34 1.14 -3.96
N ALA A 314 2.46 1.67 -4.47
CA ALA A 314 3.42 0.88 -5.24
C ALA A 314 3.97 -0.36 -4.48
N CYS A 315 4.14 -0.23 -3.16
CA CYS A 315 4.58 -1.33 -2.30
C CYS A 315 3.54 -2.45 -2.16
N LEU A 316 2.24 -2.14 -2.23
CA LEU A 316 1.16 -3.15 -2.23
C LEU A 316 1.26 -3.99 -3.50
N ASN A 317 1.35 -3.32 -4.65
CA ASN A 317 1.43 -3.97 -5.97
C ASN A 317 2.68 -4.86 -6.12
N ALA A 318 3.80 -4.49 -5.49
CA ALA A 318 5.03 -5.28 -5.52
C ALA A 318 5.07 -6.42 -4.48
N CYS A 319 4.19 -6.41 -3.48
CA CYS A 319 4.26 -7.34 -2.35
C CYS A 319 3.63 -8.70 -2.71
N PRO A 320 4.37 -9.82 -2.61
CA PRO A 320 3.82 -11.15 -2.88
C PRO A 320 2.73 -11.55 -1.88
N ILE A 321 2.84 -11.09 -0.62
CA ILE A 321 1.84 -11.38 0.42
C ILE A 321 0.53 -10.68 0.09
N TYR A 322 0.55 -9.36 -0.17
CA TYR A 322 -0.64 -8.60 -0.54
C TYR A 322 -1.34 -9.18 -1.78
N LYS A 323 -0.58 -9.59 -2.79
CA LYS A 323 -1.13 -10.26 -3.99
C LYS A 323 -1.83 -11.59 -3.70
N SER A 324 -1.53 -12.22 -2.58
CA SER A 324 -2.09 -13.52 -2.19
C SER A 324 -3.25 -13.38 -1.20
N ILE A 325 -3.25 -12.36 -0.32
CA ILE A 325 -4.26 -12.25 0.75
C ILE A 325 -5.18 -11.02 0.61
N GLY A 326 -4.90 -10.14 -0.35
CA GLY A 326 -5.63 -8.88 -0.54
C GLY A 326 -5.46 -7.89 0.62
N GLY A 327 -6.28 -6.84 0.60
CA GLY A 327 -6.24 -5.80 1.62
C GLY A 327 -6.98 -6.15 2.90
N HIS A 328 -8.15 -6.78 2.80
CA HIS A 328 -9.01 -7.03 3.96
C HIS A 328 -8.37 -7.96 4.99
N ALA A 329 -7.49 -8.86 4.58
CA ALA A 329 -6.79 -9.76 5.50
C ALA A 329 -5.91 -9.01 6.53
N TYR A 330 -5.43 -7.81 6.20
CA TYR A 330 -4.67 -6.98 7.14
C TYR A 330 -5.53 -6.47 8.31
N GLY A 331 -6.86 -6.36 8.14
CA GLY A 331 -7.81 -6.11 9.23
C GLY A 331 -7.99 -4.65 9.65
N ASP A 332 -7.24 -3.71 9.08
CA ASP A 332 -7.31 -2.27 9.35
C ASP A 332 -7.37 -1.46 8.04
N THR A 333 -7.60 -0.15 8.15
CA THR A 333 -7.70 0.81 7.04
C THR A 333 -6.48 0.78 6.10
N TYR A 334 -5.27 0.55 6.63
CA TYR A 334 -4.04 0.50 5.83
C TYR A 334 -3.62 -0.94 5.55
N PRO A 335 -3.63 -1.40 4.28
CA PRO A 335 -3.16 -2.73 3.94
C PRO A 335 -1.71 -2.76 3.44
N GLY A 336 -1.19 -3.98 3.26
CA GLY A 336 0.09 -4.22 2.62
C GLY A 336 1.30 -3.84 3.47
N PRO A 337 2.50 -3.70 2.85
CA PRO A 337 3.74 -3.45 3.60
C PRO A 337 3.74 -2.16 4.43
N VAL A 338 3.05 -1.11 3.97
CA VAL A 338 2.89 0.14 4.74
C VAL A 338 1.91 -0.06 5.88
N GLY A 339 0.79 -0.75 5.65
CA GLY A 339 -0.17 -1.09 6.69
C GLY A 339 0.43 -1.88 7.84
N ALA A 340 1.30 -2.84 7.52
CA ALA A 340 2.02 -3.65 8.50
C ALA A 340 2.97 -2.87 9.43
N ILE A 341 3.20 -1.59 9.16
CA ILE A 341 3.97 -0.67 10.02
C ILE A 341 3.06 0.42 10.60
N VAL A 342 2.24 1.05 9.76
CA VAL A 342 1.40 2.19 10.16
C VAL A 342 0.34 1.76 11.16
N THR A 343 -0.34 0.64 10.96
CA THR A 343 -1.38 0.16 11.88
C THR A 343 -0.82 -0.06 13.30
N PRO A 344 0.23 -0.87 13.52
CA PRO A 344 0.81 -1.02 14.87
C PRO A 344 1.43 0.29 15.39
N GLY A 345 1.93 1.18 14.52
CA GLY A 345 2.41 2.49 14.93
C GLY A 345 1.31 3.41 15.50
N LEU A 346 0.17 3.50 14.80
CA LEU A 346 -0.95 4.37 15.19
C LEU A 346 -1.81 3.74 16.30
N ARG A 347 -2.10 2.43 16.23
CA ARG A 347 -2.97 1.72 17.17
C ARG A 347 -2.24 1.09 18.36
N GLY A 348 -0.92 1.00 18.30
CA GLY A 348 -0.13 0.18 19.21
C GLY A 348 0.04 -1.26 18.68
N LEU A 349 1.10 -1.93 19.13
CA LEU A 349 1.46 -3.26 18.63
C LEU A 349 0.50 -4.37 19.08
N HIS A 350 -0.13 -4.20 20.24
CA HIS A 350 -1.05 -5.19 20.80
C HIS A 350 -2.28 -5.38 19.91
N GLY A 351 -2.56 -6.62 19.52
CA GLY A 351 -3.65 -6.97 18.58
C GLY A 351 -3.29 -6.82 17.09
N TRP A 352 -2.07 -6.38 16.79
CA TRP A 352 -1.56 -6.18 15.43
C TRP A 352 -0.14 -6.75 15.22
N SER A 353 0.34 -7.56 16.16
CA SER A 353 1.70 -8.09 16.21
C SER A 353 2.01 -9.12 15.13
N GLU A 354 0.98 -9.70 14.50
CA GLU A 354 1.15 -10.59 13.36
C GLU A 354 1.42 -9.83 12.06
N LEU A 355 1.03 -8.57 11.95
CA LEU A 355 1.18 -7.80 10.72
C LEU A 355 2.65 -7.62 10.29
N PRO A 356 3.59 -7.28 11.20
CA PRO A 356 5.01 -7.27 10.86
C PRO A 356 5.52 -8.60 10.31
N ALA A 357 4.92 -9.73 10.74
CA ALA A 357 5.25 -11.08 10.26
C ALA A 357 4.62 -11.41 8.89
N ALA A 358 3.62 -10.66 8.43
CA ALA A 358 2.98 -10.78 7.11
C ALA A 358 3.86 -10.23 5.96
N SER A 359 5.15 -10.59 5.96
CA SER A 359 6.14 -10.17 4.99
C SER A 359 7.25 -11.21 4.85
N THR A 360 7.70 -11.45 3.62
CA THR A 360 8.87 -12.29 3.32
C THR A 360 10.20 -11.55 3.48
N LEU A 361 10.16 -10.23 3.78
CA LEU A 361 11.34 -9.36 3.83
C LEU A 361 12.17 -9.33 2.54
N CYS A 362 11.55 -9.59 1.38
CA CYS A 362 12.24 -9.70 0.09
C CYS A 362 12.81 -8.38 -0.47
N GLY A 363 12.50 -7.23 0.12
CA GLY A 363 13.01 -5.92 -0.32
C GLY A 363 12.26 -5.25 -1.48
N ALA A 364 11.35 -5.95 -2.17
CA ALA A 364 10.66 -5.41 -3.33
C ALA A 364 9.91 -4.09 -3.05
N CYS A 365 9.34 -3.93 -1.85
CA CYS A 365 8.67 -2.69 -1.42
C CYS A 365 9.63 -1.50 -1.27
N ARG A 366 10.88 -1.75 -0.87
CA ARG A 366 11.94 -0.73 -0.76
C ARG A 366 12.37 -0.27 -2.16
N ASP A 367 12.58 -1.22 -3.07
CA ASP A 367 13.09 -0.94 -4.42
C ASP A 367 12.11 -0.08 -5.23
N VAL A 368 10.80 -0.32 -5.08
CA VAL A 368 9.74 0.43 -5.78
C VAL A 368 9.32 1.72 -5.07
N CYS A 369 9.80 1.98 -3.84
CA CYS A 369 9.33 3.13 -3.07
C CYS A 369 9.81 4.45 -3.70
N PRO A 370 8.90 5.38 -4.09
CA PRO A 370 9.29 6.65 -4.69
C PRO A 370 10.05 7.59 -3.75
N VAL A 371 9.94 7.40 -2.45
CA VAL A 371 10.66 8.21 -1.43
C VAL A 371 11.64 7.35 -0.62
N ARG A 372 12.03 6.20 -1.20
CA ARG A 372 13.06 5.26 -0.72
C ARG A 372 12.94 4.83 0.76
N LEU A 373 11.71 4.66 1.26
CA LEU A 373 11.50 4.13 2.62
C LEU A 373 12.05 2.70 2.75
N ASP A 374 12.82 2.43 3.81
CA ASP A 374 13.27 1.07 4.15
C ASP A 374 12.22 0.31 4.98
N ILE A 375 11.16 -0.10 4.30
CA ILE A 375 10.07 -0.90 4.88
C ILE A 375 10.58 -2.22 5.51
N PRO A 376 11.46 -3.01 4.87
CA PRO A 376 12.00 -4.22 5.50
C PRO A 376 12.71 -3.97 6.83
N ARG A 377 13.51 -2.90 6.95
CA ARG A 377 14.16 -2.52 8.22
C ARG A 377 13.14 -2.26 9.32
N MET A 378 12.10 -1.47 9.03
CA MET A 378 11.06 -1.13 10.01
C MET A 378 10.26 -2.36 10.44
N LEU A 379 9.90 -3.25 9.50
CA LEU A 379 9.24 -4.52 9.83
C LEU A 379 10.10 -5.41 10.76
N LEU A 380 11.42 -5.41 10.58
CA LEU A 380 12.33 -6.12 11.49
C LEU A 380 12.37 -5.48 12.88
N GLY A 381 12.31 -4.15 12.96
CA GLY A 381 12.17 -3.40 14.21
C GLY A 381 10.92 -3.83 14.99
N LEU A 382 9.75 -3.77 14.35
CA LEU A 382 8.49 -4.20 14.96
C LEU A 382 8.46 -5.68 15.33
N ARG A 383 9.07 -6.57 14.54
CA ARG A 383 9.23 -7.98 14.91
C ARG A 383 10.08 -8.15 16.17
N ARG A 384 11.16 -7.37 16.29
CA ARG A 384 12.01 -7.38 17.49
C ARG A 384 11.22 -6.89 18.70
N GLU A 385 10.42 -5.84 18.55
CA GLU A 385 9.56 -5.33 19.60
C GLU A 385 8.51 -6.37 20.02
N THR A 386 7.85 -7.02 19.06
CA THR A 386 6.88 -8.10 19.29
C THR A 386 7.46 -9.20 20.17
N VAL A 387 8.69 -9.65 19.88
CA VAL A 387 9.37 -10.68 20.69
C VAL A 387 9.67 -10.20 22.12
N ARG A 388 9.84 -8.90 22.34
CA ARG A 388 10.11 -8.32 23.68
C ARG A 388 8.84 -8.12 24.49
N THR A 389 7.74 -7.73 23.85
CA THR A 389 6.49 -7.37 24.52
C THR A 389 5.52 -8.55 24.64
N GLU A 390 5.52 -9.46 23.67
CA GLU A 390 4.61 -10.62 23.68
C GLU A 390 5.24 -11.88 24.28
N LYS A 391 4.38 -12.72 24.86
CA LYS A 391 4.78 -13.99 25.45
C LYS A 391 5.12 -15.00 24.35
N THR A 392 6.41 -15.12 24.04
CA THR A 392 6.91 -16.24 23.23
C THR A 392 6.58 -17.59 23.91
N PRO A 393 6.02 -18.59 23.21
CA PRO A 393 5.73 -19.89 23.78
C PRO A 393 6.96 -20.51 24.47
N LEU A 394 6.77 -21.06 25.68
CA LEU A 394 7.87 -21.59 26.51
C LEU A 394 8.73 -22.63 25.76
N GLY A 395 8.09 -23.53 25.00
CA GLY A 395 8.79 -24.53 24.19
C GLY A 395 9.71 -23.91 23.13
N LEU A 396 9.25 -22.86 22.43
CA LEU A 396 10.06 -22.15 21.44
C LEU A 396 11.22 -21.41 22.12
N ARG A 397 10.97 -20.74 23.24
CA ARG A 397 12.00 -20.04 24.01
C ARG A 397 13.09 -20.98 24.52
N LEU A 398 12.71 -22.12 25.08
CA LEU A 398 13.65 -23.15 25.54
C LEU A 398 14.40 -23.79 24.37
N GLY A 399 13.71 -24.08 23.26
CA GLY A 399 14.32 -24.61 22.04
C GLY A 399 15.38 -23.68 21.46
N LEU A 400 15.09 -22.37 21.37
CA LEU A 400 16.06 -21.36 20.91
C LEU A 400 17.23 -21.19 21.88
N LYS A 401 17.01 -21.25 23.21
CA LYS A 401 18.10 -21.24 24.20
C LYS A 401 19.00 -22.47 24.07
N ALA A 402 18.41 -23.65 23.93
CA ALA A 402 19.16 -24.90 23.70
C ALA A 402 19.96 -24.82 22.40
N PHE A 403 19.35 -24.34 21.32
CA PHE A 403 20.05 -24.11 20.05
C PHE A 403 21.22 -23.12 20.21
N GLY A 404 21.00 -21.99 20.87
CA GLY A 404 22.05 -20.99 21.13
C GLY A 404 23.21 -21.52 21.99
N TRP A 405 22.96 -22.51 22.85
CA TRP A 405 24.01 -23.20 23.61
C TRP A 405 24.71 -24.29 22.78
N ILE A 406 24.00 -25.02 21.91
CA ILE A 406 24.57 -26.10 21.10
C ILE A 406 25.36 -25.57 19.89
N ALA A 407 24.81 -24.59 19.16
CA ALA A 407 25.35 -24.06 17.91
C ALA A 407 26.83 -23.60 17.98
N PRO A 408 27.30 -22.88 19.03
CA PRO A 408 28.70 -22.45 19.11
C PRO A 408 29.67 -23.58 19.48
N ARG A 409 29.20 -24.81 19.75
CA ARG A 409 30.02 -25.97 20.17
C ARG A 409 30.10 -27.00 19.03
N PRO A 410 31.14 -27.00 18.18
CA PRO A 410 31.15 -27.79 16.94
C PRO A 410 30.94 -29.30 17.13
N LYS A 411 31.54 -29.91 18.15
CA LYS A 411 31.38 -31.35 18.44
C LYS A 411 29.92 -31.68 18.79
N LEU A 412 29.32 -30.87 19.66
CA LEU A 412 27.94 -31.06 20.12
C LEU A 412 26.94 -30.78 19.00
N TYR A 413 27.15 -29.70 18.22
CA TYR A 413 26.33 -29.38 17.07
C TYR A 413 26.35 -30.51 16.03
N ARG A 414 27.52 -31.08 15.72
CA ARG A 414 27.63 -32.22 14.79
C ARG A 414 26.91 -33.46 15.31
N ALA A 415 27.06 -33.78 16.60
CA ALA A 415 26.36 -34.91 17.20
C ALA A 415 24.84 -34.71 17.17
N ALA A 416 24.35 -33.53 17.56
CA ALA A 416 22.94 -33.17 17.53
C ALA A 416 22.37 -33.19 16.10
N ALA A 417 23.09 -32.64 15.12
CA ALA A 417 22.69 -32.65 13.72
C ALA A 417 22.66 -34.07 13.14
N ALA A 418 23.62 -34.93 13.50
CA ALA A 418 23.64 -36.33 13.07
C ALA A 418 22.45 -37.13 13.64
N ALA A 419 22.13 -36.90 14.92
CA ALA A 419 20.97 -37.49 15.57
C ALA A 419 19.65 -37.00 14.93
N ALA A 420 19.51 -35.67 14.76
CA ALA A 420 18.35 -35.07 14.11
C ALA A 420 18.15 -35.59 12.68
N ARG A 421 19.24 -35.70 11.89
CA ARG A 421 19.24 -36.29 10.55
C ARG A 421 18.68 -37.71 10.57
N ARG A 422 19.20 -38.58 11.44
CA ARG A 422 18.75 -39.99 11.55
C ARG A 422 17.27 -40.05 11.92
N LEU A 423 16.83 -39.25 12.89
CA LEU A 423 15.44 -39.19 13.34
C LEU A 423 14.47 -38.70 12.26
N VAL A 424 14.84 -37.64 11.53
CA VAL A 424 14.00 -37.10 10.45
C VAL A 424 13.97 -38.05 9.26
N ARG A 425 15.11 -38.65 8.90
CA ARG A 425 15.20 -39.62 7.81
C ARG A 425 14.43 -40.91 8.10
N ALA A 426 14.45 -41.41 9.34
CA ALA A 426 13.66 -42.58 9.75
C ALA A 426 12.15 -42.36 9.62
N ARG A 427 11.69 -41.10 9.60
CA ARG A 427 10.28 -40.74 9.37
C ARG A 427 9.94 -40.46 7.91
N ALA A 428 10.91 -40.49 7.01
CA ALA A 428 10.65 -40.28 5.60
C ALA A 428 10.01 -41.53 4.98
N ARG A 429 8.94 -41.33 4.22
CA ARG A 429 8.32 -42.35 3.36
C ARG A 429 8.49 -41.89 1.91
N GLU A 430 8.93 -42.79 1.03
CA GLU A 430 9.19 -42.46 -0.38
C GLU A 430 10.17 -41.29 -0.57
N GLY A 431 11.08 -41.08 0.38
CA GLY A 431 12.03 -39.95 0.34
C GLY A 431 11.45 -38.61 0.80
N TRP A 432 10.24 -38.58 1.36
CA TRP A 432 9.57 -37.37 1.84
C TRP A 432 9.10 -37.50 3.29
N VAL A 433 9.21 -36.40 4.03
CA VAL A 433 8.70 -36.24 5.39
C VAL A 433 7.44 -35.38 5.30
N ARG A 434 6.28 -36.04 5.37
CA ARG A 434 4.95 -35.41 5.24
C ARG A 434 4.41 -34.87 6.57
N ARG A 435 4.90 -35.37 7.72
CA ARG A 435 4.49 -34.91 9.05
C ARG A 435 5.65 -34.96 10.03
N LEU A 436 5.87 -33.86 10.73
CA LEU A 436 6.76 -33.78 11.89
C LEU A 436 5.95 -33.56 13.18
N PRO A 437 6.37 -34.14 14.32
CA PRO A 437 5.71 -33.92 15.59
C PRO A 437 6.08 -32.55 16.21
N GLY A 438 5.24 -32.08 17.14
CA GLY A 438 5.50 -30.87 17.94
C GLY A 438 5.67 -29.61 17.10
N LEU A 439 6.65 -28.77 17.46
CA LEU A 439 6.96 -27.52 16.75
C LEU A 439 7.41 -27.74 15.29
N GLY A 440 7.89 -28.96 14.95
CA GLY A 440 8.22 -29.32 13.57
C GLY A 440 6.99 -29.47 12.68
N GLY A 441 5.82 -29.74 13.26
CA GLY A 441 4.57 -29.94 12.52
C GLY A 441 4.15 -28.74 11.69
N GLY A 442 4.43 -27.52 12.16
CA GLY A 442 4.17 -26.28 11.42
C GLY A 442 4.88 -26.21 10.07
N TRP A 443 6.08 -26.78 9.95
CA TRP A 443 6.84 -26.81 8.69
C TRP A 443 6.20 -27.76 7.67
N THR A 444 5.64 -28.87 8.15
CA THR A 444 4.98 -29.88 7.32
C THR A 444 3.49 -29.62 7.09
N GLN A 445 2.93 -28.52 7.60
CA GLN A 445 1.52 -28.16 7.36
C GLN A 445 1.29 -27.68 5.92
N ALA A 446 2.26 -26.96 5.35
CA ALA A 446 2.14 -26.37 4.01
C ALA A 446 3.14 -26.95 2.99
N ARG A 447 4.12 -27.75 3.44
CA ARG A 447 5.19 -28.25 2.56
C ARG A 447 5.73 -29.60 3.01
N ASP A 448 5.83 -30.53 2.08
CA ASP A 448 6.58 -31.78 2.29
C ASP A 448 8.09 -31.51 2.28
N LEU A 449 8.81 -32.08 3.25
CA LEU A 449 10.27 -31.93 3.34
C LEU A 449 10.96 -33.14 2.71
N ARG A 450 11.95 -32.91 1.86
CA ARG A 450 12.75 -34.00 1.33
C ARG A 450 13.56 -34.64 2.46
N ALA A 451 13.66 -35.97 2.45
CA ALA A 451 14.47 -36.72 3.40
C ALA A 451 15.91 -36.17 3.41
N PRO A 452 16.48 -35.89 4.60
CA PRO A 452 17.88 -35.48 4.70
C PRO A 452 18.81 -36.49 4.03
N ALA A 453 19.88 -35.99 3.38
CA ALA A 453 20.88 -36.83 2.73
C ALA A 453 21.48 -37.86 3.70
N ALA A 454 21.82 -39.06 3.21
CA ALA A 454 22.36 -40.13 4.05
C ALA A 454 23.71 -39.77 4.66
N THR A 455 24.52 -39.00 3.94
CA THR A 455 25.82 -38.46 4.37
C THR A 455 25.78 -36.93 4.40
N THR A 456 26.44 -36.32 5.38
CA THR A 456 26.58 -34.86 5.47
C THR A 456 27.64 -34.37 4.49
N PHE A 457 27.59 -33.08 4.15
CA PHE A 457 28.65 -32.46 3.34
C PHE A 457 30.03 -32.66 3.96
N GLN A 458 30.15 -32.54 5.29
CA GLN A 458 31.42 -32.72 5.99
C GLN A 458 31.94 -34.16 5.91
N GLU A 459 31.06 -35.16 6.09
CA GLU A 459 31.43 -36.58 5.91
C GLU A 459 31.91 -36.84 4.48
N GLN A 460 31.18 -36.33 3.47
CA GLN A 460 31.58 -36.45 2.06
C GLN A 460 32.91 -35.73 1.77
N TRP A 461 33.10 -34.56 2.36
CA TRP A 461 34.31 -33.75 2.17
C TRP A 461 35.54 -34.41 2.80
N THR A 462 35.43 -34.90 4.04
CA THR A 462 36.50 -35.64 4.70
C THR A 462 36.83 -36.92 3.94
N HIS A 463 35.82 -37.68 3.50
CA HIS A 463 36.03 -38.86 2.67
C HIS A 463 36.78 -38.52 1.38
N ARG A 464 36.37 -37.45 0.67
CA ARG A 464 37.06 -36.97 -0.53
C ARG A 464 38.52 -36.57 -0.25
N GLN A 465 38.79 -35.85 0.83
CA GLN A 465 40.15 -35.47 1.21
C GLN A 465 41.02 -36.69 1.57
N GLN A 466 40.47 -37.65 2.30
CA GLN A 466 41.16 -38.89 2.65
C GLN A 466 41.45 -39.74 1.41
N THR A 467 40.47 -39.84 0.50
CA THR A 467 40.64 -40.53 -0.78
C THR A 467 41.72 -39.85 -1.61
N ALA A 468 41.67 -38.52 -1.76
CA ALA A 468 42.66 -37.75 -2.50
C ALA A 468 44.09 -37.88 -1.93
N ARG A 469 44.23 -37.92 -0.61
CA ARG A 469 45.51 -38.19 0.07
C ARG A 469 45.99 -39.62 -0.14
N ALA A 470 45.10 -40.61 -0.12
CA ALA A 470 45.43 -42.01 -0.35
C ALA A 470 45.82 -42.31 -1.81
N THR A 471 45.24 -41.58 -2.77
CA THR A 471 45.53 -41.74 -4.22
C THR A 471 46.64 -40.82 -4.72
N GLY A 472 47.33 -40.07 -3.85
CA GLY A 472 48.41 -39.14 -4.23
C GLY A 472 47.96 -37.97 -5.12
N SER A 473 46.66 -37.78 -5.31
CA SER A 473 46.08 -36.73 -6.14
C SER A 473 45.90 -35.47 -5.30
N THR A 474 46.63 -34.40 -5.63
CA THR A 474 46.51 -33.10 -4.96
C THR A 474 45.06 -32.58 -5.09
N PRO A 475 44.35 -32.29 -3.98
CA PRO A 475 43.02 -31.70 -4.07
C PRO A 475 43.16 -30.23 -4.49
N GLY A 476 43.20 -29.98 -5.80
CA GLY A 476 43.25 -28.62 -6.35
C GLY A 476 43.79 -28.46 -7.77
N ALA A 477 44.31 -29.50 -8.42
CA ALA A 477 44.96 -29.35 -9.74
C ALA A 477 44.45 -30.36 -10.78
N SER A 478 43.19 -30.27 -11.19
CA SER A 478 42.75 -30.75 -12.52
C SER A 478 41.32 -30.31 -12.85
N ALA A 479 41.18 -29.12 -13.42
CA ALA A 479 40.13 -28.82 -14.40
C ALA A 479 40.53 -27.58 -15.21
N GLY A 480 41.74 -27.60 -15.77
CA GLY A 480 42.22 -26.64 -16.76
C GLY A 480 42.99 -27.41 -17.83
N GLY A 481 42.33 -27.72 -18.95
CA GLY A 481 43.01 -28.06 -20.20
C GLY A 481 42.84 -29.47 -20.74
N ALA A 482 42.29 -29.52 -21.97
CA ALA A 482 42.46 -30.53 -23.02
C ALA A 482 41.63 -31.83 -22.96
N GLY A 483 40.33 -31.68 -23.23
CA GLY A 483 39.52 -32.68 -23.94
C GLY A 483 38.63 -31.95 -24.95
N GLY A 484 39.18 -31.69 -26.14
CA GLY A 484 38.46 -31.03 -27.23
C GLY A 484 37.43 -31.95 -27.85
N ALA A 485 36.16 -31.76 -27.52
CA ALA A 485 35.01 -32.16 -28.33
C ALA A 485 33.96 -31.05 -28.23
N GLY A 486 33.59 -30.49 -29.38
CA GLY A 486 32.96 -29.19 -29.52
C GLY A 486 31.63 -29.03 -28.80
N VAL A 487 31.56 -28.00 -27.95
CA VAL A 487 30.31 -27.32 -27.63
C VAL A 487 30.30 -26.03 -28.43
N ARG A 488 29.52 -26.02 -29.51
CA ARG A 488 29.18 -24.80 -30.26
C ARG A 488 28.66 -23.76 -29.25
N ARG A 489 29.31 -22.60 -29.20
CA ARG A 489 28.69 -21.35 -28.73
C ARG A 489 27.37 -21.17 -29.50
N GLN A 490 26.24 -21.37 -28.86
CA GLN A 490 25.00 -20.76 -29.33
C GLN A 490 25.19 -19.26 -29.17
N GLN A 491 25.43 -18.60 -30.31
CA GLN A 491 25.31 -17.16 -30.44
C GLN A 491 23.92 -16.75 -29.93
N ALA A 492 23.89 -15.66 -29.18
CA ALA A 492 22.67 -14.96 -28.84
C ALA A 492 21.89 -14.69 -30.13
N HIS A 493 20.71 -15.32 -30.25
CA HIS A 493 19.75 -14.97 -31.27
C HIS A 493 19.29 -13.53 -31.00
N LYS A 494 19.71 -12.61 -31.88
CA LYS A 494 18.94 -11.42 -32.22
C LYS A 494 17.51 -11.87 -32.59
N PRO A 495 16.44 -11.30 -32.04
CA PRO A 495 15.14 -11.44 -32.66
C PRO A 495 15.08 -10.47 -33.84
N GLU A 496 15.14 -11.02 -35.04
CA GLU A 496 14.69 -10.34 -36.25
C GLU A 496 13.19 -10.10 -36.19
N ALA A 497 12.80 -8.93 -36.68
CA ALA A 497 11.42 -8.51 -36.86
C ALA A 497 10.71 -9.45 -37.86
N ALA A 498 9.62 -10.08 -37.43
CA ALA A 498 8.63 -10.67 -38.31
C ALA A 498 7.40 -9.76 -38.34
N SER A 499 7.23 -9.13 -39.50
CA SER A 499 6.07 -8.34 -39.91
C SER A 499 4.85 -9.22 -40.16
N GLY A 500 3.68 -8.73 -39.74
CA GLY A 500 2.43 -8.88 -40.51
C GLY A 500 1.47 -9.97 -40.05
N ALA A 501 0.45 -9.60 -39.28
CA ALA A 501 -0.92 -9.43 -39.80
C ALA A 501 -1.94 -9.32 -38.65
N GLY A 502 -2.78 -8.29 -38.71
CA GLY A 502 -4.11 -8.28 -38.09
C GLY A 502 -4.19 -7.73 -36.67
N LEU A 503 -4.51 -6.43 -36.59
CA LEU A 503 -5.27 -5.70 -35.54
C LEU A 503 -4.55 -4.41 -35.15
N THR A 504 -5.24 -3.30 -35.35
CA THR A 504 -4.70 -1.94 -35.20
C THR A 504 -4.58 -1.55 -33.71
N PRO A 505 -3.71 -0.59 -33.34
CA PRO A 505 -3.50 -0.16 -31.96
C PRO A 505 -4.76 0.34 -31.22
N ALA A 506 -5.84 0.65 -31.95
CA ALA A 506 -7.13 1.03 -31.38
C ALA A 506 -7.90 -0.15 -30.75
N GLU A 507 -7.58 -1.40 -31.10
CA GLU A 507 -8.37 -2.58 -30.71
C GLU A 507 -7.84 -3.33 -29.48
N ARG A 508 -6.65 -2.96 -28.96
CA ARG A 508 -6.06 -3.56 -27.74
C ARG A 508 -6.25 -2.72 -26.47
N ALA A 509 -6.84 -1.53 -26.59
CA ALA A 509 -7.06 -0.60 -25.48
C ALA A 509 -8.52 -0.64 -24.99
N GLY A 510 -8.88 -1.69 -24.25
CA GLY A 510 -10.06 -1.69 -23.39
C GLY A 510 -9.82 -0.85 -22.13
N GLY A 511 -9.95 0.48 -22.25
CA GLY A 511 -9.88 1.46 -21.17
C GLY A 511 -10.28 2.86 -21.66
N PRO A 512 -11.09 3.64 -20.92
CA PRO A 512 -11.89 4.74 -21.46
C PRO A 512 -11.07 6.02 -21.67
N GLY A 513 -11.47 6.84 -22.65
CA GLY A 513 -11.06 8.25 -22.77
C GLY A 513 -10.40 8.62 -24.10
N GLY A 514 -11.19 8.72 -25.17
CA GLY A 514 -10.81 9.42 -26.40
C GLY A 514 -11.75 10.60 -26.61
N ALA A 515 -11.28 11.81 -26.33
CA ALA A 515 -11.99 13.04 -26.68
C ALA A 515 -12.02 13.17 -28.22
N ALA A 516 -13.20 13.43 -28.77
CA ALA A 516 -13.38 13.70 -30.19
C ALA A 516 -12.65 15.00 -30.56
N GLN A 517 -11.77 14.93 -31.56
CA GLN A 517 -11.17 16.11 -32.19
C GLN A 517 -12.19 16.68 -33.18
N HIS A 518 -12.63 17.93 -32.95
CA HIS A 518 -13.35 18.72 -33.95
C HIS A 518 -12.40 19.11 -35.10
N PRO A 519 -12.85 19.09 -36.37
CA PRO A 519 -12.04 19.58 -37.49
C PRO A 519 -11.97 21.12 -37.49
N PRO A 520 -10.83 21.70 -37.94
CA PRO A 520 -10.65 23.15 -37.93
C PRO A 520 -11.51 23.85 -38.98
N ALA A 521 -12.10 24.98 -38.57
CA ALA A 521 -12.81 25.90 -39.43
C ALA A 521 -11.90 26.41 -40.56
N ARG A 522 -12.39 26.33 -41.80
CA ARG A 522 -11.78 26.96 -42.96
C ARG A 522 -11.90 28.48 -42.83
N ARG A 523 -10.78 29.17 -43.01
CA ARG A 523 -10.74 30.61 -43.27
C ARG A 523 -11.52 30.95 -44.53
N ARG A 524 -12.47 31.87 -44.40
CA ARG A 524 -12.70 32.99 -45.31
C ARG A 524 -13.02 34.22 -44.49
#